data_AF-A0A850G550-F1
#
_entry.id   AF-A0A850G550-F1
#
_cell.length_a   1.000
_cell.length_b   1.000
_cell.length_c   1.000
_cell.angle_alpha   90.00
_cell.angle_beta   90.00
_cell.angle_gamma   90.00
#
_symmetry.space_group_name_H-M   'P 1'
#
loop_
_entity.id
_entity.type
_entity.pdbx_description
1 polymer ?
#
loop_
_entity_poly.entity_id
_entity_poly.type
_entity_poly.pdbx_seq_one_letter_code
_entity_poly.pdbx_strand_id
1 'polypeptide(L)'
;MQTDKQLVPDIAALLGVPFVAANWSGVDAVLPILEKMKVEGAVVVFKFDGERGLEDNGAYTAIASGPPLGEDFLRVDAGTLEEALAYVIVRYAAKRWGYVRPS
;
A
#
# COMPACT_ATOMS: atom_id res chain seq x y z
N MET A 1 14.78 -11.02 -3.67
CA MET A 1 13.99 -10.28 -2.66
C MET A 1 12.63 -10.01 -3.25
N GLN A 2 11.55 -10.49 -2.62
CA GLN A 2 10.19 -10.28 -3.12
C GLN A 2 9.81 -8.80 -2.96
N THR A 3 9.21 -8.21 -3.99
CA THR A 3 8.73 -6.82 -3.95
C THR A 3 7.44 -6.73 -3.15
N ASP A 4 7.16 -5.59 -2.53
CA ASP A 4 5.93 -5.37 -1.76
C ASP A 4 4.67 -5.66 -2.60
N LYS A 5 4.72 -5.38 -3.91
CA LYS A 5 3.62 -5.66 -4.85
C LYS A 5 3.20 -7.13 -4.86
N GLN A 6 4.17 -8.03 -4.77
CA GLN A 6 3.94 -9.48 -4.81
C GLN A 6 3.33 -10.02 -3.51
N LEU A 7 3.31 -9.23 -2.44
CA LEU A 7 2.76 -9.60 -1.12
C LEU A 7 1.31 -9.15 -0.94
N VAL A 8 0.81 -8.25 -1.79
CA VAL A 8 -0.56 -7.72 -1.71
C VAL A 8 -1.64 -8.82 -1.84
N PRO A 9 -1.51 -9.83 -2.74
CA PRO A 9 -2.45 -10.94 -2.80
C PRO A 9 -2.59 -11.71 -1.48
N ASP A 10 -1.47 -11.93 -0.78
CA ASP A 10 -1.47 -12.64 0.50
C ASP A 10 -2.21 -11.83 1.58
N ILE A 11 -2.02 -10.51 1.59
CA ILE A 11 -2.73 -9.60 2.49
C ILE A 11 -4.22 -9.59 2.16
N ALA A 12 -4.59 -9.60 0.88
CA ALA A 12 -5.99 -9.69 0.48
C ALA A 12 -6.64 -10.98 1.03
N ALA A 13 -5.94 -12.10 0.92
CA ALA A 13 -6.38 -13.40 1.45
C ALA A 13 -6.50 -13.37 2.98
N LEU A 14 -5.51 -12.80 3.70
CA LEU A 14 -5.51 -12.64 5.15
C LEU A 14 -6.76 -11.89 5.64
N LEU A 15 -7.17 -10.84 4.93
CA LEU A 15 -8.29 -9.99 5.31
C LEU A 15 -9.66 -10.53 4.89
N GLY A 16 -9.70 -11.62 4.09
CA GLY A 16 -10.93 -12.14 3.50
C GLY A 16 -11.61 -11.13 2.57
N VAL A 17 -10.86 -10.24 1.93
CA VAL A 17 -11.38 -9.31 0.92
C VAL A 17 -11.34 -9.96 -0.47
N PRO A 18 -12.00 -9.37 -1.50
CA PRO A 18 -11.95 -9.91 -2.86
C PRO A 18 -10.52 -10.20 -3.35
N PHE A 19 -10.41 -11.22 -4.18
CA PHE A 19 -9.13 -11.70 -4.72
C PHE A 19 -8.37 -10.60 -5.48
N VAL A 20 -7.07 -10.50 -5.20
CA VAL A 20 -6.14 -9.63 -5.93
C VAL A 20 -5.16 -10.51 -6.71
N ALA A 21 -5.11 -10.33 -8.04
CA ALA A 21 -4.22 -11.10 -8.89
C ALA A 21 -2.73 -10.79 -8.62
N ALA A 22 -1.83 -11.75 -8.82
CA ALA A 22 -0.39 -11.53 -8.62
C ALA A 22 0.20 -10.41 -9.50
N ASN A 23 -0.40 -10.18 -10.68
CA ASN A 23 -0.03 -9.14 -11.63
C ASN A 23 -0.98 -7.94 -11.60
N TRP A 24 -1.66 -7.69 -10.47
CA TRP A 24 -2.61 -6.60 -10.33
C TRP A 24 -2.06 -5.23 -10.77
N SER A 25 -2.96 -4.36 -11.19
CA SER A 25 -2.66 -3.00 -11.60
C SER A 25 -3.86 -2.09 -11.30
N GLY A 26 -3.57 -0.81 -11.08
CA GLY A 26 -4.56 0.19 -10.76
C GLY A 26 -5.06 0.13 -9.31
N VAL A 27 -5.72 1.22 -8.90
CA VAL A 27 -6.23 1.38 -7.54
C VAL A 27 -7.37 0.40 -7.25
N ASP A 28 -8.26 0.16 -8.21
CA ASP A 28 -9.46 -0.66 -8.03
C ASP A 28 -9.14 -2.08 -7.54
N ALA A 29 -8.03 -2.65 -8.01
CA ALA A 29 -7.58 -3.97 -7.59
C ALA A 29 -7.28 -4.06 -6.09
N VAL A 30 -6.85 -2.96 -5.47
CA VAL A 30 -6.48 -2.92 -4.04
C VAL A 30 -7.41 -2.08 -3.19
N LEU A 31 -8.41 -1.43 -3.81
CA LEU A 31 -9.38 -0.59 -3.13
C LEU A 31 -10.09 -1.30 -1.97
N PRO A 32 -10.47 -2.60 -2.05
CA PRO A 32 -11.04 -3.29 -0.90
C PRO A 32 -10.12 -3.34 0.33
N ILE A 33 -8.80 -3.37 0.14
CA ILE A 33 -7.83 -3.32 1.24
C ILE A 33 -7.76 -1.90 1.82
N LEU A 34 -7.71 -0.89 0.96
CA LEU A 34 -7.71 0.52 1.39
C LEU A 34 -8.99 0.87 2.16
N GLU A 35 -10.13 0.33 1.74
CA GLU A 35 -11.41 0.46 2.44
C GLU A 35 -11.37 -0.18 3.84
N LYS A 36 -10.69 -1.32 4.02
CA LYS A 36 -10.45 -1.90 5.35
C LYS A 36 -9.59 -0.99 6.22
N MET A 37 -8.51 -0.43 5.69
CA MET A 37 -7.69 0.55 6.41
C MET A 37 -8.52 1.76 6.85
N LYS A 38 -9.36 2.28 5.94
CA LYS A 38 -10.26 3.43 6.22
C LYS A 38 -11.24 3.13 7.35
N VAL A 39 -11.87 1.95 7.36
CA VAL A 39 -12.81 1.54 8.43
C VAL A 39 -12.13 1.51 9.80
N GLU A 40 -10.84 1.22 9.86
CA GLU A 40 -10.04 1.27 11.09
C GLU A 40 -9.57 2.68 11.49
N GLY A 41 -9.93 3.70 10.69
CA GLY A 41 -9.58 5.10 10.93
C GLY A 41 -8.26 5.54 10.28
N ALA A 42 -7.67 4.73 9.41
CA ALA A 42 -6.51 5.16 8.63
C ALA A 42 -6.92 6.17 7.54
N VAL A 43 -6.06 7.14 7.29
CA VAL A 43 -6.14 8.06 6.16
C VAL A 43 -5.06 7.66 5.16
N VAL A 44 -5.45 7.38 3.92
CA VAL A 44 -4.52 7.07 2.83
C VAL A 44 -4.60 8.16 1.78
N VAL A 45 -3.47 8.78 1.48
CA VAL A 45 -3.33 9.77 0.41
C VAL A 45 -2.36 9.20 -0.62
N PHE A 46 -2.76 9.18 -1.88
CA PHE A 46 -1.84 8.95 -2.99
C PHE A 46 -1.89 10.14 -3.94
N LYS A 47 -0.73 10.53 -4.47
CA LYS A 47 -0.53 11.69 -5.32
C LYS A 47 0.20 11.29 -6.60
N PHE A 48 -0.23 11.89 -7.70
CA PHE A 48 0.42 11.83 -9.00
C PHE A 48 1.08 13.19 -9.23
N ASP A 49 2.39 13.18 -9.44
CA ASP A 49 3.20 14.38 -9.55
C ASP A 49 3.86 14.42 -10.93
N GLY A 50 3.20 15.10 -11.87
CA GLY A 50 3.60 15.11 -13.29
C GLY A 50 4.90 15.88 -13.56
N GLU A 51 5.41 16.65 -12.61
CA GLU A 51 6.69 17.35 -12.72
C GLU A 51 7.88 16.47 -12.29
N ARG A 52 7.63 15.36 -11.58
CA ARG A 52 8.66 14.45 -11.07
C ARG A 52 8.87 13.26 -12.00
N GLY A 53 10.13 12.91 -12.24
CA GLY A 53 10.51 11.71 -12.99
C GLY A 53 11.15 10.62 -12.12
N LEU A 54 11.68 9.57 -12.77
CA LEU A 54 12.51 8.55 -12.10
C LEU A 54 13.78 9.14 -11.50
N GLU A 55 14.30 10.22 -12.09
CA GLU A 55 15.42 11.01 -11.57
C GLU A 55 15.10 11.70 -10.22
N ASP A 56 13.80 11.88 -9.91
CA ASP A 56 13.30 12.58 -8.71
C ASP A 56 12.63 11.65 -7.70
N ASN A 57 13.09 10.40 -7.59
CA ASN A 57 12.50 9.33 -6.77
C ASN A 57 11.09 8.88 -7.20
N GLY A 58 10.64 9.28 -8.41
CA GLY A 58 9.40 8.82 -9.04
C GLY A 58 8.23 9.80 -8.93
N ALA A 59 7.27 9.61 -9.84
CA ALA A 59 6.10 10.48 -10.02
C ALA A 59 4.95 10.19 -9.04
N TYR A 60 5.06 9.14 -8.21
CA TYR A 60 4.00 8.70 -7.32
C TYR A 60 4.42 8.88 -5.88
N THR A 61 3.54 9.46 -5.06
CA THR A 61 3.71 9.49 -3.61
C THR A 61 2.53 8.80 -2.96
N ALA A 62 2.78 7.92 -1.98
CA ALA A 62 1.72 7.40 -1.12
C ALA A 62 2.05 7.66 0.35
N ILE A 63 1.03 8.04 1.11
CA ILE A 63 1.09 8.34 2.53
C ILE A 63 -0.06 7.60 3.23
N ALA A 64 0.21 7.00 4.39
CA ALA A 64 -0.82 6.55 5.30
C ALA A 64 -0.55 7.01 6.73
N SER A 65 -1.60 7.48 7.40
CA SER A 65 -1.55 7.96 8.78
C SER A 65 -2.85 7.60 9.50
N GLY A 66 -2.93 7.89 10.80
CA GLY A 66 -4.14 7.73 11.60
C GLY A 66 -3.94 6.86 12.83
N PRO A 67 -4.98 6.73 13.68
CA PRO A 67 -4.87 6.07 14.99
C PRO A 67 -4.25 4.66 14.96
N PRO A 68 -4.51 3.79 13.96
CA PRO A 68 -3.89 2.46 13.88
C PRO A 68 -2.36 2.48 13.75
N LEU A 69 -1.78 3.60 13.31
CA LEU A 69 -0.34 3.81 13.18
C LEU A 69 0.24 4.64 14.35
N GLY A 70 -0.59 5.13 15.27
CA GLY A 70 -0.13 5.98 16.39
C GLY A 70 0.41 7.33 15.91
N GLU A 71 1.57 7.73 16.43
CA GLU A 71 2.28 8.94 16.00
C GLU A 71 3.08 8.75 14.69
N ASP A 72 3.18 7.51 14.20
CA ASP A 72 3.85 7.22 12.95
C ASP A 72 2.98 7.56 11.74
N PHE A 73 3.64 7.84 10.62
CA PHE A 73 3.03 7.79 9.30
C PHE A 73 3.94 7.00 8.35
N LEU A 74 3.32 6.37 7.37
CA LEU A 74 3.98 5.70 6.26
C LEU A 74 4.07 6.70 5.11
N ARG A 75 5.24 6.83 4.49
CA ARG A 75 5.42 7.62 3.28
C ARG A 75 6.42 6.96 2.35
N VAL A 76 6.09 6.95 1.06
CA VAL A 76 7.00 6.51 0.00
C VAL A 76 6.81 7.38 -1.24
N ASP A 77 7.92 7.63 -1.94
CA ASP A 77 7.91 8.06 -3.34
C ASP A 77 8.32 6.85 -4.20
N ALA A 78 7.65 6.66 -5.35
CA ALA A 78 7.86 5.50 -6.20
C ALA A 78 7.71 5.83 -7.70
N GLY A 79 8.34 4.99 -8.53
CA GLY A 79 8.28 5.10 -9.99
C GLY A 79 6.94 4.65 -10.57
N THR A 80 6.20 3.80 -9.84
CA THR A 80 4.88 3.31 -10.26
C THR A 80 3.83 3.47 -9.16
N LEU A 81 2.56 3.54 -9.59
CA LEU A 81 1.41 3.55 -8.67
C LEU A 81 1.39 2.30 -7.80
N GLU A 82 1.64 1.14 -8.39
CA GLU A 82 1.56 -0.14 -7.71
C GLU A 82 2.62 -0.29 -6.62
N GLU A 83 3.84 0.22 -6.84
CA GLU A 83 4.89 0.24 -5.81
C GLU A 83 4.49 1.12 -4.63
N ALA A 84 3.96 2.32 -4.90
CA ALA A 84 3.54 3.26 -3.86
C ALA A 84 2.42 2.67 -2.99
N LEU A 85 1.38 2.11 -3.63
CA LEU A 85 0.26 1.48 -2.95
C LEU A 85 0.69 0.22 -2.19
N ALA A 86 1.51 -0.64 -2.80
CA ALA A 86 1.98 -1.86 -2.18
C ALA A 86 2.79 -1.60 -0.91
N TYR A 87 3.67 -0.59 -0.95
CA TYR A 87 4.44 -0.20 0.23
C TYR A 87 3.51 0.14 1.40
N VAL A 88 2.53 1.02 1.17
CA VAL A 88 1.60 1.45 2.22
C VAL A 88 0.79 0.27 2.75
N ILE A 89 0.25 -0.57 1.86
CA ILE A 89 -0.55 -1.73 2.23
C ILE A 89 0.27 -2.72 3.06
N VAL A 90 1.46 -3.12 2.60
CA VAL A 90 2.26 -4.14 3.27
C VAL A 90 2.79 -3.64 4.62
N ARG A 91 3.21 -2.38 4.70
CA ARG A 91 3.70 -1.80 5.96
C ARG A 91 2.56 -1.63 6.96
N TYR A 92 1.39 -1.20 6.52
CA TYR A 92 0.21 -1.13 7.37
C TYR A 92 -0.19 -2.52 7.87
N ALA A 93 -0.24 -3.51 6.98
CA ALA A 93 -0.55 -4.89 7.34
C ALA A 93 0.42 -5.47 8.37
N ALA A 94 1.72 -5.19 8.23
CA ALA A 94 2.73 -5.63 9.20
C ALA A 94 2.52 -4.97 10.58
N LYS A 95 2.25 -3.65 10.61
CA LYS A 95 2.06 -2.91 11.87
C LYS A 95 0.73 -3.21 12.55
N ARG A 96 -0.34 -3.40 11.78
CA ARG A 96 -1.72 -3.42 12.28
C ARG A 96 -2.37 -4.79 12.27
N TRP A 97 -2.09 -5.61 11.26
CA TRP A 97 -2.72 -6.92 11.06
C TRP A 97 -1.78 -8.09 11.36
N GLY A 98 -0.57 -7.81 11.88
CA GLY A 98 0.40 -8.85 12.23
C GLY A 98 0.93 -9.63 11.02
N TYR A 99 0.86 -9.06 9.81
CA TYR A 99 1.36 -9.72 8.61
C TYR A 99 2.89 -9.86 8.68
N VAL A 100 3.36 -11.11 8.66
CA VAL A 100 4.79 -11.44 8.63
C VAL A 100 5.19 -11.74 7.19
N ARG A 101 6.20 -11.02 6.70
CA ARG A 101 6.72 -11.26 5.34
C ARG A 101 7.32 -12.67 5.27
N PRO A 102 6.95 -13.48 4.25
CA PRO A 102 7.64 -14.74 4.00
C PRO A 102 9.11 -14.48 3.63
N SER A 103 9.99 -15.35 4.14
CA SER A 103 11.45 -15.33 3.91
C SER A 103 11.84 -15.80 2.51
#